data_AF-A0A9E3NQK0-F1
#
_entry.id   AF-A0A9E3NQK0-F1
#
_cell.length_a   1.000
_cell.length_b   1.000
_cell.length_c   1.000
_cell.angle_alpha   90.00
_cell.angle_beta   90.00
_cell.angle_gamma   90.00
#
_symmetry.space_group_name_H-M   'P 1'
#
loop_
_entity.id
_entity.type
_entity.pdbx_description
1 polymer ?
#
loop_
_entity_poly.entity_id
_entity_poly.type
_entity_poly.pdbx_seq_one_letter_code
_entity_poly.pdbx_strand_id
1 'polypeptide(L)'
;MGAKHFIATAGMTALLLAACSMPSVDGDVLASQRGGQSGAKPASDNGQCTTALTPEDPTTYPKCACGDGGQARCIPKGKVPSAVASALDTCSEGGPGLCVPDKLVASGGAAPKTCNSPFGEGRCMSLCVPEVGSKAGLLNRGEGDVCDEDERCAPCLNPLKNNEPTGVCEIGKQQASTCEESDPAPGGQGSPAPSNLACPYTGAPVVDVKTFPACDPVAGVAPAGMRCVPSSLVPASAASLLGTCATGLCAPEKSIAAGGQYLPKTCAAVAGAEGRCLAAGIPQVASQKAQLTKDVCDEGELCTPCFNPMDGKETGACKTVSCDAPKQPAKTFTACCTDQGTSRAKCVPKALVPEAQQGNLDDDDGTCSKGAELCVPNEMLQPNFRGPACSGSTFLTGSYTGVCLSDCLSFGFIQSLGISRGSCTKGFKCAPCTNPLSGKPTGAPGCPGT
;
A
#
# COMPACT_ATOMS: atom_id res chain seq x y z
N MET A 1 1.07 21.21 -55.47
CA MET A 1 1.69 21.56 -54.18
C MET A 1 0.57 21.80 -53.18
N GLY A 2 0.13 20.74 -52.49
CA GLY A 2 -1.00 20.80 -51.56
C GLY A 2 -0.48 20.77 -50.13
N ALA A 3 -0.67 21.87 -49.39
CA ALA A 3 -0.41 21.92 -47.96
C ALA A 3 -1.60 21.28 -47.22
N LYS A 4 -1.37 20.11 -46.62
CA LYS A 4 -2.34 19.47 -45.74
C LYS A 4 -2.30 20.17 -44.38
N HIS A 5 -3.39 20.83 -44.01
CA HIS A 5 -3.59 21.34 -42.66
C HIS A 5 -3.91 20.17 -41.71
N PHE A 6 -2.99 19.87 -40.80
CA PHE A 6 -3.27 19.07 -39.62
C PHE A 6 -3.91 19.97 -38.56
N ILE A 7 -5.19 19.75 -38.29
CA ILE A 7 -5.85 20.24 -37.08
C ILE A 7 -5.41 19.30 -35.96
N ALA A 8 -4.37 19.68 -35.23
CA ALA A 8 -4.01 19.02 -33.98
C ALA A 8 -4.92 19.55 -32.87
N THR A 9 -5.91 18.75 -32.47
CA THR A 9 -6.62 18.93 -31.20
C THR A 9 -5.61 18.69 -30.08
N ALA A 10 -5.06 19.77 -29.53
CA ALA A 10 -4.17 19.73 -28.38
C ALA A 10 -4.96 19.34 -27.13
N GLY A 11 -4.95 18.05 -26.77
CA GLY A 11 -5.31 17.63 -25.43
C GLY A 11 -4.23 18.11 -24.46
N MET A 12 -4.57 18.99 -23.52
CA MET A 12 -3.66 19.44 -22.47
C MET A 12 -3.31 18.28 -21.54
N THR A 13 -2.13 17.68 -21.75
CA THR A 13 -1.49 16.83 -20.74
C THR A 13 -0.70 17.77 -19.81
N ALA A 14 -1.31 18.15 -18.69
CA ALA A 14 -0.66 18.96 -17.65
C ALA A 14 0.47 18.17 -16.95
N LEU A 15 1.54 18.85 -16.52
CA LEU A 15 2.56 18.29 -15.62
C LEU A 15 1.86 17.84 -14.31
N LEU A 16 1.81 16.54 -14.08
CA LEU A 16 1.17 15.90 -12.91
C LEU A 16 2.19 15.56 -11.81
N LEU A 17 2.84 16.55 -11.18
CA LEU A 17 3.61 16.31 -9.94
C LEU A 17 2.68 16.47 -8.72
N ALA A 18 1.78 15.51 -8.52
CA ALA A 18 0.94 15.47 -7.32
C ALA A 18 1.73 14.86 -6.15
N ALA A 19 2.14 15.69 -5.19
CA ALA A 19 2.59 15.24 -3.88
C ALA A 19 1.37 14.82 -3.04
N CYS A 20 0.92 13.57 -3.20
CA CYS A 20 0.14 12.93 -2.14
C CYS A 20 1.13 12.54 -1.04
N SER A 21 1.48 13.49 -0.17
CA SER A 21 2.04 13.15 1.13
C SER A 21 1.03 12.22 1.81
N MET A 22 1.41 10.96 2.04
CA MET A 22 0.60 10.08 2.87
C MET A 22 0.38 10.77 4.22
N PRO A 23 -0.82 10.68 4.81
CA PRO A 23 -1.00 11.14 6.18
C PRO A 23 0.01 10.39 7.07
N SER A 24 0.89 11.13 7.73
CA SER A 24 1.73 10.62 8.80
C SER A 24 0.80 10.01 9.85
N VAL A 25 0.83 8.69 9.99
CA VAL A 25 0.17 8.00 11.11
C VAL A 25 1.10 8.13 12.31
N ASP A 26 1.00 9.25 13.03
CA ASP A 26 1.52 9.36 14.38
C ASP A 26 0.63 8.50 15.29
N GLY A 27 1.09 7.27 15.56
CA GLY A 27 0.45 6.32 16.45
C GLY A 27 1.18 6.21 17.78
N ASP A 28 1.29 7.31 18.53
CA ASP A 28 1.67 7.28 19.95
C ASP A 28 0.41 7.46 20.79
N VAL A 29 -0.24 6.34 21.10
CA VAL A 29 -1.25 6.23 22.16
C VAL A 29 -1.20 4.81 22.67
N LEU A 30 -0.47 4.60 23.77
CA LEU A 30 -0.91 3.87 24.97
C LEU A 30 0.28 3.67 25.91
N ALA A 31 0.71 4.77 26.55
CA ALA A 31 1.37 4.71 27.85
C ALA A 31 0.57 5.54 28.86
N SER A 32 0.15 4.87 29.93
CA SER A 32 -0.27 5.45 31.21
C SER A 32 -1.72 5.98 31.32
N GLN A 33 -2.62 5.11 31.77
CA GLN A 33 -3.26 5.31 33.07
C GLN A 33 -3.35 3.99 33.84
N ARG A 34 -2.53 3.89 34.89
CA ARG A 34 -2.68 2.98 36.02
C ARG A 34 -3.74 3.53 36.97
N GLY A 35 -4.49 2.60 37.55
CA GLY A 35 -5.25 2.74 38.80
C GLY A 35 -6.24 1.57 38.82
N GLY A 36 -5.94 0.41 39.40
CA GLY A 36 -5.32 0.17 40.70
C GLY A 36 -6.38 -0.49 41.57
N GLN A 37 -6.43 -1.82 41.57
CA GLN A 37 -7.03 -2.59 42.67
C GLN A 37 -6.31 -3.93 42.80
N SER A 38 -5.62 -4.02 43.93
CA SER A 38 -5.00 -5.20 44.51
C SER A 38 -6.07 -6.26 44.80
N GLY A 39 -5.81 -7.52 44.46
CA GLY A 39 -6.69 -8.62 44.88
C GLY A 39 -6.28 -9.97 44.30
N ALA A 40 -5.54 -10.74 45.11
CA ALA A 40 -5.36 -12.18 45.06
C ALA A 40 -4.85 -12.82 43.74
N LYS A 41 -3.59 -13.28 43.82
CA LYS A 41 -3.04 -14.39 43.02
C LYS A 41 -4.02 -15.59 43.09
N PRO A 42 -4.59 -16.09 41.98
CA PRO A 42 -5.21 -17.41 42.03
C PRO A 42 -4.09 -18.40 42.30
N ALA A 43 -4.30 -19.23 43.32
CA ALA A 43 -3.43 -20.34 43.65
C ALA A 43 -3.19 -21.16 42.37
N SER A 44 -1.91 -21.33 42.06
CA SER A 44 -1.44 -22.38 41.17
C SER A 44 -1.86 -23.69 41.81
N ASP A 45 -2.95 -24.26 41.33
CA ASP A 45 -3.35 -25.61 41.71
C ASP A 45 -2.37 -26.59 41.07
N ASN A 46 -2.01 -27.63 41.82
CA ASN A 46 -0.89 -28.51 41.52
C ASN A 46 -1.10 -29.27 40.21
N GLY A 47 -0.28 -28.95 39.20
CA GLY A 47 0.51 -29.90 38.40
C GLY A 47 -0.07 -31.30 38.12
N GLN A 48 -1.29 -31.39 37.62
CA GLN A 48 -1.73 -32.57 36.87
C GLN A 48 -1.91 -32.14 35.41
N CYS A 49 -0.89 -32.42 34.61
CA CYS A 49 -0.96 -32.50 33.14
C CYS A 49 -2.21 -33.37 32.82
N THR A 50 -3.39 -32.78 32.57
CA THR A 50 -4.64 -33.54 32.40
C THR A 50 -4.54 -34.39 31.15
N THR A 51 -4.92 -35.66 31.28
CA THR A 51 -5.06 -36.62 30.20
C THR A 51 -5.91 -36.06 29.05
N ALA A 52 -5.63 -36.53 27.83
CA ALA A 52 -6.46 -36.29 26.66
C ALA A 52 -7.96 -36.41 26.99
N LEU A 53 -8.78 -35.62 26.28
CA LEU A 53 -10.24 -35.65 26.46
C LEU A 53 -10.71 -37.10 26.41
N THR A 54 -11.54 -37.54 27.36
CA THR A 54 -12.09 -38.90 27.26
C THR A 54 -13.15 -38.91 26.16
N PRO A 55 -13.15 -39.88 25.23
CA PRO A 55 -14.24 -40.00 24.26
C PRO A 55 -15.58 -40.11 24.99
N GLU A 56 -16.49 -39.19 24.72
CA GLU A 56 -17.81 -39.14 25.34
C GLU A 56 -18.88 -38.82 24.29
N ASP A 57 -20.13 -39.19 24.57
CA ASP A 57 -21.26 -38.84 23.70
C ASP A 57 -21.57 -37.33 23.82
N PRO A 58 -21.39 -36.53 22.75
CA PRO A 58 -21.65 -35.09 22.79
C PRO A 58 -23.11 -34.75 23.14
N THR A 59 -24.06 -35.64 22.88
CA THR A 59 -25.49 -35.38 23.14
C THR A 59 -25.82 -35.32 24.64
N THR A 60 -24.91 -35.74 25.51
CA THR A 60 -25.06 -35.66 26.98
C THR A 60 -24.80 -34.26 27.54
N TYR A 61 -24.28 -33.35 26.72
CA TYR A 61 -23.92 -31.99 27.11
C TYR A 61 -24.87 -30.95 26.48
N PRO A 62 -25.00 -29.75 27.09
CA PRO A 62 -25.73 -28.64 26.49
C PRO A 62 -25.09 -28.17 25.17
N LYS A 63 -25.92 -27.68 24.25
CA LYS A 63 -25.45 -27.17 22.96
C LYS A 63 -24.74 -25.83 23.13
N CYS A 64 -23.65 -25.64 22.41
CA CYS A 64 -23.07 -24.31 22.22
C CYS A 64 -23.65 -23.66 20.97
N ALA A 65 -23.85 -22.34 21.03
CA ALA A 65 -24.18 -21.55 19.85
C ALA A 65 -22.91 -21.28 19.04
N CYS A 66 -22.86 -21.75 17.80
CA CYS A 66 -21.79 -21.44 16.85
C CYS A 66 -22.35 -20.49 15.79
N GLY A 67 -21.92 -19.23 15.81
CA GLY A 67 -22.43 -18.20 14.89
C GLY A 67 -22.16 -18.51 13.42
N ASP A 68 -21.05 -19.17 13.13
CA ASP A 68 -20.56 -19.42 11.77
C ASP A 68 -20.84 -20.85 11.26
N GLY A 69 -21.61 -21.63 12.01
CA GLY A 69 -21.96 -23.02 11.69
C GLY A 69 -21.16 -24.07 12.48
N GLY A 70 -21.60 -25.33 12.36
CA GLY A 70 -21.04 -26.48 13.08
C GLY A 70 -21.80 -26.88 14.33
N GLN A 71 -21.32 -27.94 14.99
CA GLN A 71 -21.88 -28.47 16.22
C GLN A 71 -20.82 -28.49 17.32
N ALA A 72 -21.14 -27.85 18.45
CA ALA A 72 -20.33 -27.89 19.66
C ALA A 72 -21.19 -28.10 20.90
N ARG A 73 -20.50 -28.50 21.98
CA ARG A 73 -21.10 -28.77 23.29
C ARG A 73 -20.34 -28.08 24.40
N CYS A 74 -21.08 -27.71 25.44
CA CYS A 74 -20.51 -27.10 26.62
C CYS A 74 -19.89 -28.17 27.53
N ILE A 75 -18.57 -28.32 27.44
CA ILE A 75 -17.81 -29.32 28.20
C ILE A 75 -17.25 -28.66 29.46
N PRO A 76 -17.40 -29.27 30.66
CA PRO A 76 -16.83 -28.75 31.90
C PRO A 76 -15.34 -28.46 31.74
N LYS A 77 -14.88 -27.28 32.19
CA LYS A 77 -13.51 -26.80 31.96
C LYS A 77 -12.43 -27.80 32.44
N GLY A 78 -12.70 -28.54 33.53
CA GLY A 78 -11.77 -29.56 34.05
C GLY A 78 -11.62 -30.81 33.18
N LYS A 79 -12.49 -31.01 32.19
CA LYS A 79 -12.39 -32.10 31.20
C LYS A 79 -11.65 -31.69 29.93
N VAL A 80 -11.37 -30.40 29.76
CA VAL A 80 -10.70 -29.86 28.57
C VAL A 80 -9.24 -29.59 28.88
N PRO A 81 -8.28 -30.11 28.09
CA PRO A 81 -6.87 -29.83 28.30
C PRO A 81 -6.58 -28.34 28.25
N SER A 82 -5.79 -27.84 29.20
CA SER A 82 -5.41 -26.42 29.29
C SER A 82 -4.73 -25.90 28.02
N ALA A 83 -4.01 -26.78 27.30
CA ALA A 83 -3.33 -26.45 26.04
C ALA A 83 -4.27 -25.96 24.93
N VAL A 84 -5.55 -26.35 24.94
CA VAL A 84 -6.53 -25.94 23.93
C VAL A 84 -7.64 -25.06 24.52
N ALA A 85 -7.69 -24.92 25.85
CA ALA A 85 -8.74 -24.20 26.55
C ALA A 85 -8.81 -22.71 26.20
N SER A 86 -7.68 -22.08 25.87
CA SER A 86 -7.60 -20.67 25.48
C SER A 86 -8.13 -20.38 24.07
N ALA A 87 -8.28 -21.42 23.23
CA ALA A 87 -8.74 -21.28 21.86
C ALA A 87 -10.25 -21.53 21.68
N LEU A 88 -10.97 -21.82 22.77
CA LEU A 88 -12.39 -22.16 22.77
C LEU A 88 -13.21 -21.12 23.54
N ASP A 89 -14.44 -20.88 23.08
CA ASP A 89 -15.36 -19.99 23.78
C ASP A 89 -15.83 -20.59 25.10
N THR A 90 -16.06 -19.72 26.09
CA THR A 90 -16.67 -20.12 27.36
C THR A 90 -18.18 -20.29 27.20
N CYS A 91 -18.73 -21.27 27.90
CA CYS A 91 -20.17 -21.48 28.01
C CYS A 91 -20.58 -21.64 29.48
N SER A 92 -21.83 -21.29 29.77
CA SER A 92 -22.41 -21.34 31.11
C SER A 92 -23.65 -22.25 31.20
N GLU A 93 -24.18 -22.70 30.06
CA GLU A 93 -25.29 -23.65 30.03
C GLU A 93 -24.81 -25.01 30.56
N GLY A 94 -25.35 -25.42 31.71
CA GLY A 94 -24.92 -26.64 32.42
C GLY A 94 -23.72 -26.45 33.36
N GLY A 95 -23.27 -25.21 33.58
CA GLY A 95 -22.13 -24.87 34.45
C GLY A 95 -20.96 -24.24 33.68
N PRO A 96 -19.88 -23.82 34.38
CA PRO A 96 -18.72 -23.20 33.74
C PRO A 96 -17.97 -24.22 32.86
N GLY A 97 -18.02 -24.02 31.55
CA GLY A 97 -17.42 -24.91 30.55
C GLY A 97 -16.80 -24.18 29.36
N LEU A 98 -16.38 -24.97 28.37
CA LEU A 98 -15.86 -24.53 27.09
C LEU A 98 -16.63 -25.20 25.95
N CYS A 99 -16.83 -24.46 24.86
CA CYS A 99 -17.48 -24.96 23.66
C CYS A 99 -16.51 -25.80 22.84
N VAL A 100 -16.63 -27.13 22.97
CA VAL A 100 -15.80 -28.10 22.25
C VAL A 100 -16.61 -28.67 21.07
N PRO A 101 -16.06 -28.70 19.84
CA PRO A 101 -16.72 -29.32 18.69
C PRO A 101 -17.12 -30.78 18.94
N ASP A 102 -18.32 -31.19 18.50
CA ASP A 102 -18.90 -32.53 18.77
C ASP A 102 -17.94 -33.66 18.35
N LYS A 103 -17.21 -33.49 17.24
CA LYS A 103 -16.22 -34.46 16.75
C LYS A 103 -15.02 -34.63 17.67
N LEU A 104 -14.56 -33.56 18.32
CA LEU A 104 -13.46 -33.65 19.30
C LEU A 104 -13.92 -34.31 20.60
N VAL A 105 -15.18 -34.07 21.01
CA VAL A 105 -15.78 -34.74 22.17
C VAL A 105 -15.94 -36.24 21.91
N ALA A 106 -16.51 -36.60 20.76
CA ALA A 106 -16.73 -37.98 20.36
C ALA A 106 -15.43 -38.76 20.17
N SER A 107 -14.36 -38.10 19.71
CA SER A 107 -13.07 -38.75 19.45
C SER A 107 -12.14 -38.80 20.67
N GLY A 108 -12.47 -38.09 21.75
CA GLY A 108 -11.56 -37.91 22.87
C GLY A 108 -10.32 -37.09 22.52
N GLY A 109 -10.50 -36.07 21.66
CA GLY A 109 -9.39 -35.22 21.22
C GLY A 109 -8.41 -35.93 20.28
N ALA A 110 -8.85 -36.96 19.56
CA ALA A 110 -8.06 -37.56 18.49
C ALA A 110 -7.69 -36.51 17.43
N ALA A 111 -6.56 -36.70 16.76
CA ALA A 111 -6.07 -35.78 15.75
C ALA A 111 -7.14 -35.60 14.65
N PRO A 112 -7.54 -34.35 14.34
CA PRO A 112 -8.50 -34.12 13.27
C PRO A 112 -7.94 -34.58 11.92
N LYS A 113 -8.84 -34.74 10.94
CA LYS A 113 -8.46 -35.14 9.58
C LYS A 113 -7.42 -34.18 9.00
N THR A 114 -6.41 -34.72 8.33
CA THR A 114 -5.40 -33.91 7.64
C THR A 114 -5.99 -33.28 6.39
N CYS A 115 -5.49 -32.09 6.05
CA CYS A 115 -5.89 -31.38 4.85
C CYS A 115 -4.72 -30.50 4.36
N ASN A 116 -4.74 -30.14 3.09
CA ASN A 116 -3.82 -29.16 2.52
C ASN A 116 -4.59 -27.91 2.11
N SER A 117 -4.09 -26.74 2.50
CA SER A 117 -4.64 -25.44 2.10
C SER A 117 -3.60 -24.65 1.30
N PRO A 118 -3.96 -23.51 0.68
CA PRO A 118 -2.99 -22.58 0.10
C PRO A 118 -1.93 -22.09 1.10
N PHE A 119 -2.16 -22.26 2.41
CA PHE A 119 -1.25 -21.88 3.49
C PHE A 119 -0.41 -23.06 4.03
N GLY A 120 -0.46 -24.23 3.37
CA GLY A 120 0.29 -25.43 3.74
C GLY A 120 -0.55 -26.53 4.39
N GLU A 121 0.14 -27.48 5.03
CA GLU A 121 -0.49 -28.57 5.78
C GLU A 121 -1.37 -28.01 6.91
N GLY A 122 -2.53 -28.63 7.11
CA GLY A 122 -3.46 -28.25 8.15
C GLY A 122 -4.26 -29.42 8.71
N ARG A 123 -5.25 -29.06 9.53
CA ARG A 123 -6.23 -29.97 10.09
C ARG A 123 -7.63 -29.42 9.85
N CYS A 124 -8.58 -30.32 9.56
CA CYS A 124 -9.98 -29.93 9.46
C CYS A 124 -10.49 -29.52 10.83
N MET A 125 -10.79 -28.25 10.98
CA MET A 125 -11.27 -27.65 12.22
C MET A 125 -12.67 -27.10 12.02
N SER A 126 -13.53 -27.27 13.03
CA SER A 126 -14.91 -26.80 12.98
C SER A 126 -14.98 -25.27 12.96
N LEU A 127 -15.95 -24.73 12.21
CA LEU A 127 -16.35 -23.32 12.23
C LEU A 127 -16.79 -22.84 13.62
N CYS A 128 -17.14 -23.77 14.53
CA CYS A 128 -17.40 -23.47 15.94
C CYS A 128 -16.16 -23.00 16.73
N VAL A 129 -14.95 -23.21 16.21
CA VAL A 129 -13.74 -22.65 16.83
C VAL A 129 -13.65 -21.17 16.45
N PRO A 130 -13.62 -20.22 17.40
CA PRO A 130 -13.76 -18.79 17.10
C PRO A 130 -12.74 -18.25 16.07
N GLU A 131 -11.49 -18.69 16.17
CA GLU A 131 -10.46 -18.30 15.19
C GLU A 131 -10.69 -18.87 13.79
N VAL A 132 -11.37 -20.02 13.69
CA VAL A 132 -11.69 -20.67 12.42
C VAL A 132 -12.93 -20.04 11.80
N GLY A 133 -13.98 -19.82 12.60
CA GLY A 133 -15.21 -19.13 12.20
C GLY A 133 -14.95 -17.71 11.69
N SER A 134 -14.22 -16.90 12.48
CA SER A 134 -13.85 -15.53 12.09
C SER A 134 -12.96 -15.44 10.84
N LYS A 135 -12.29 -16.54 10.46
CA LYS A 135 -11.44 -16.64 9.25
C LYS A 135 -12.05 -17.57 8.20
N ALA A 136 -13.34 -17.91 8.28
CA ALA A 136 -13.99 -18.87 7.40
C ALA A 136 -13.94 -18.48 5.91
N GLY A 137 -13.83 -17.17 5.62
CA GLY A 137 -13.63 -16.66 4.26
C GLY A 137 -12.19 -16.74 3.74
N LEU A 138 -11.21 -16.97 4.61
CA LEU A 138 -9.79 -17.15 4.26
C LEU A 138 -9.42 -18.62 4.16
N LEU A 139 -9.97 -19.45 5.04
CA LEU A 139 -9.71 -20.88 5.06
C LEU A 139 -10.67 -21.58 4.09
N ASN A 140 -10.16 -22.52 3.30
CA ASN A 140 -10.99 -23.38 2.44
C ASN A 140 -11.27 -24.73 3.13
N ARG A 141 -11.98 -25.64 2.46
CA ARG A 141 -12.22 -27.02 2.96
C ARG A 141 -11.08 -28.00 2.65
N GLY A 142 -9.90 -27.47 2.34
CA GLY A 142 -8.74 -28.23 1.89
C GLY A 142 -8.82 -28.65 0.42
N GLU A 143 -7.69 -29.08 -0.13
CA GLU A 143 -7.60 -29.64 -1.47
C GLU A 143 -8.58 -30.81 -1.64
N GLY A 144 -9.40 -30.75 -2.70
CA GLY A 144 -10.43 -31.75 -2.94
C GLY A 144 -11.58 -31.71 -1.93
N ASP A 145 -11.77 -30.61 -1.20
CA ASP A 145 -12.91 -30.42 -0.29
C ASP A 145 -12.97 -31.50 0.81
N VAL A 146 -11.79 -31.92 1.26
CA VAL A 146 -11.57 -33.05 2.18
C VAL A 146 -12.16 -32.83 3.58
N CYS A 147 -12.32 -31.57 4.01
CA CYS A 147 -12.99 -31.20 5.25
C CYS A 147 -14.51 -31.09 5.04
N ASP A 148 -15.27 -31.37 6.09
CA ASP A 148 -16.74 -31.34 6.02
C ASP A 148 -17.28 -29.91 5.84
N GLU A 149 -18.57 -29.76 5.51
CA GLU A 149 -19.17 -28.47 5.17
C GLU A 149 -19.02 -27.42 6.28
N ASP A 150 -19.08 -27.88 7.53
CA ASP A 150 -18.93 -27.07 8.75
C ASP A 150 -17.49 -26.99 9.26
N GLU A 151 -16.51 -27.39 8.45
CA GLU A 151 -15.09 -27.35 8.77
C GLU A 151 -14.29 -26.53 7.77
N ARG A 152 -13.13 -26.07 8.21
CA ARG A 152 -12.12 -25.44 7.37
C ARG A 152 -10.76 -26.05 7.65
N CYS A 153 -9.93 -26.07 6.61
CA CYS A 153 -8.54 -26.49 6.72
C CYS A 153 -7.73 -25.40 7.43
N ALA A 154 -7.58 -25.53 8.74
CA ALA A 154 -6.77 -24.62 9.54
C ALA A 154 -5.29 -25.02 9.40
N PRO A 155 -4.41 -24.12 8.96
CA PRO A 155 -3.01 -24.45 8.74
C PRO A 155 -2.28 -24.72 10.07
N CYS A 156 -1.28 -25.60 10.05
CA CYS A 156 -0.43 -25.88 11.22
C CYS A 156 0.27 -24.61 11.74
N LEU A 157 0.59 -23.69 10.82
CA LEU A 157 1.31 -22.46 11.08
C LEU A 157 0.43 -21.28 10.63
N ASN A 158 0.44 -20.19 11.39
CA ASN A 158 -0.35 -19.00 11.07
C ASN A 158 0.43 -18.10 10.09
N PRO A 159 0.05 -18.02 8.80
CA PRO A 159 0.79 -17.20 7.82
C PRO A 159 0.68 -15.69 8.10
N LEU A 160 -0.29 -15.28 8.94
CA LEU A 160 -0.52 -13.88 9.30
C LEU A 160 0.21 -13.48 10.59
N LYS A 161 0.76 -14.43 11.34
CA LYS A 161 1.53 -14.21 12.57
C LYS A 161 2.88 -14.90 12.48
N ASN A 162 3.67 -14.56 11.46
CA ASN A 162 5.05 -15.05 11.32
C ASN A 162 5.18 -16.60 11.43
N ASN A 163 4.21 -17.34 10.87
CA ASN A 163 4.13 -18.79 10.94
C ASN A 163 4.17 -19.35 12.37
N GLU A 164 3.66 -18.60 13.36
CA GLU A 164 3.46 -19.12 14.71
C GLU A 164 2.63 -20.41 14.68
N PRO A 165 2.99 -21.44 15.45
CA PRO A 165 2.20 -22.65 15.56
C PRO A 165 0.77 -22.31 15.98
N THR A 166 -0.21 -22.72 15.19
CA THR A 166 -1.63 -22.57 15.57
C THR A 166 -2.07 -23.60 16.61
N GLY A 167 -1.23 -24.61 16.86
CA GLY A 167 -1.53 -25.73 17.74
C GLY A 167 -2.44 -26.80 17.11
N VAL A 168 -3.06 -26.54 15.96
CA VAL A 168 -4.05 -27.46 15.36
C VAL A 168 -3.44 -28.80 14.97
N CYS A 169 -2.18 -28.82 14.56
CA CYS A 169 -1.46 -30.04 14.18
C CYS A 169 -0.86 -30.79 15.37
N GLU A 170 -0.93 -30.22 16.58
CA GLU A 170 -0.55 -30.87 17.83
C GLU A 170 -1.75 -31.55 18.53
N ILE A 171 -2.98 -31.28 18.06
CA ILE A 171 -4.18 -31.97 18.56
C ILE A 171 -4.05 -33.47 18.31
N GLY A 172 -4.27 -34.27 19.37
CA GLY A 172 -4.23 -35.73 19.32
C GLY A 172 -2.83 -36.35 19.39
N LYS A 173 -1.76 -35.56 19.43
CA LYS A 173 -0.42 -36.07 19.77
C LYS A 173 -0.35 -36.27 21.28
N GLN A 174 0.14 -37.43 21.72
CA GLN A 174 0.44 -37.65 23.13
C GLN A 174 1.54 -36.67 23.53
N GLN A 175 1.20 -35.72 24.42
CA GLN A 175 2.21 -34.92 25.07
C GLN A 175 3.07 -35.89 25.89
N ALA A 176 4.31 -36.10 25.44
CA ALA A 176 5.29 -36.85 26.22
C ALA A 176 5.35 -36.19 27.60
N SER A 177 5.20 -37.03 28.62
CA SER A 177 5.11 -36.66 30.04
C SER A 177 6.42 -36.05 30.54
N THR A 178 6.67 -34.79 30.20
CA THR A 178 7.63 -33.92 30.87
C THR A 178 7.06 -32.51 30.84
N CYS A 179 6.24 -32.22 31.85
CA CYS A 179 5.99 -30.88 32.36
C CYS A 179 7.37 -30.36 32.91
N GLU A 180 8.37 -30.15 32.05
CA GLU A 180 9.62 -29.41 32.32
C GLU A 180 9.83 -28.41 31.16
N GLU A 181 10.06 -27.15 31.51
CA GLU A 181 10.62 -26.16 30.57
C GLU A 181 11.87 -26.78 29.95
N SER A 182 11.90 -26.92 28.63
CA SER A 182 13.08 -27.44 27.93
C SER A 182 13.25 -26.74 26.60
N ASP A 183 14.44 -26.15 26.49
CA ASP A 183 15.13 -25.68 25.31
C ASP A 183 15.05 -26.66 24.10
N PRO A 184 15.32 -26.17 22.87
CA PRO A 184 15.05 -26.92 21.65
C PRO A 184 15.99 -28.12 21.46
N ALA A 185 15.41 -29.31 21.24
CA ALA A 185 16.13 -30.51 20.83
C ALA A 185 16.24 -30.64 19.29
N PRO A 186 17.25 -31.36 18.76
CA PRO A 186 17.66 -31.26 17.36
C PRO A 186 17.05 -32.33 16.43
N GLY A 187 16.78 -31.92 15.18
CA GLY A 187 17.00 -32.74 13.99
C GLY A 187 15.87 -33.66 13.51
N GLY A 188 14.95 -33.12 12.71
CA GLY A 188 14.14 -33.86 11.73
C GLY A 188 14.11 -33.09 10.41
N GLN A 189 14.63 -33.69 9.33
CA GLN A 189 14.83 -33.06 8.03
C GLN A 189 13.50 -32.83 7.29
N GLY A 190 12.87 -31.70 7.54
CA GLY A 190 12.04 -30.98 6.58
C GLY A 190 12.48 -29.53 6.65
N SER A 191 12.96 -28.96 5.53
CA SER A 191 13.57 -27.62 5.50
C SER A 191 12.73 -26.60 6.29
N PRO A 192 13.23 -26.06 7.42
CA PRO A 192 12.50 -25.06 8.18
C PRO A 192 12.49 -23.76 7.38
N ALA A 193 11.29 -23.29 7.01
CA ALA A 193 11.13 -21.92 6.56
C ALA A 193 11.40 -20.99 7.76
N PRO A 194 12.21 -19.93 7.59
CA PRO A 194 12.72 -19.14 8.71
C PRO A 194 11.59 -18.40 9.44
N SER A 195 11.57 -18.54 10.77
CA SER A 195 10.66 -17.93 11.76
C SER A 195 10.88 -16.42 11.99
N ASN A 196 11.31 -15.73 10.94
CA ASN A 196 11.32 -14.29 10.76
C ASN A 196 11.73 -14.11 9.31
N LEU A 197 10.80 -13.73 8.41
CA LEU A 197 11.19 -13.37 7.05
C LEU A 197 12.09 -12.14 7.16
N ALA A 198 13.39 -12.37 6.99
CA ALA A 198 14.38 -11.31 7.02
C ALA A 198 14.02 -10.24 5.98
N CYS A 199 14.26 -8.98 6.32
CA CYS A 199 14.13 -7.88 5.39
C CYS A 199 15.55 -7.35 5.08
N PRO A 200 15.98 -7.35 3.81
CA PRO A 200 15.25 -7.78 2.62
C PRO A 200 15.08 -9.30 2.54
N TYR A 201 13.93 -9.78 2.07
CA TYR A 201 13.75 -11.20 1.80
C TYR A 201 14.41 -11.59 0.49
N THR A 202 15.34 -12.55 0.54
CA THR A 202 16.13 -13.02 -0.61
C THR A 202 15.92 -14.50 -0.92
N GLY A 203 15.00 -15.16 -0.21
CA GLY A 203 14.68 -16.58 -0.39
C GLY A 203 13.73 -16.86 -1.56
N ALA A 204 13.36 -18.13 -1.71
CA ALA A 204 12.36 -18.58 -2.69
C ALA A 204 10.97 -17.96 -2.41
N PRO A 205 10.08 -17.82 -3.40
CA PRO A 205 8.73 -17.28 -3.16
C PRO A 205 8.03 -17.95 -1.97
N VAL A 206 7.62 -17.14 -0.99
CA VAL A 206 6.85 -17.55 0.20
C VAL A 206 5.39 -17.79 -0.18
N VAL A 207 4.89 -17.02 -1.15
CA VAL A 207 3.51 -17.08 -1.63
C VAL A 207 3.50 -17.33 -3.13
N ASP A 208 2.73 -18.31 -3.58
CA ASP A 208 2.50 -18.52 -5.02
C ASP A 208 1.52 -17.47 -5.55
N VAL A 209 2.06 -16.50 -6.28
CA VAL A 209 1.31 -15.38 -6.88
C VAL A 209 0.24 -15.84 -7.88
N LYS A 210 0.31 -17.06 -8.41
CA LYS A 210 -0.67 -17.61 -9.36
C LYS A 210 -1.98 -18.01 -8.71
N THR A 211 -2.00 -18.14 -7.39
CA THR A 211 -3.23 -18.42 -6.61
C THR A 211 -4.17 -17.22 -6.55
N PHE A 212 -3.66 -16.03 -6.84
CA PHE A 212 -4.45 -14.80 -6.91
C PHE A 212 -4.83 -14.48 -8.35
N PRO A 213 -6.03 -13.93 -8.60
CA PRO A 213 -6.40 -13.47 -9.92
C PRO A 213 -5.55 -12.26 -10.33
N ALA A 214 -5.40 -12.08 -11.65
CA ALA A 214 -4.83 -10.86 -12.20
C ALA A 214 -5.67 -9.64 -11.79
N CYS A 215 -5.01 -8.50 -11.66
CA CYS A 215 -5.71 -7.24 -11.44
C CYS A 215 -6.50 -6.81 -12.67
N ASP A 216 -7.73 -6.37 -12.44
CA ASP A 216 -8.52 -5.71 -13.48
C ASP A 216 -7.83 -4.43 -13.96
N PRO A 217 -8.09 -3.98 -15.20
CA PRO A 217 -7.51 -2.76 -15.73
C PRO A 217 -7.89 -1.53 -14.91
N VAL A 218 -6.93 -0.94 -14.19
CA VAL A 218 -7.09 0.39 -13.62
C VAL A 218 -6.83 1.40 -14.74
N ALA A 219 -7.82 2.24 -15.07
CA ALA A 219 -7.74 3.21 -16.18
C ALA A 219 -7.45 2.60 -17.57
N GLY A 220 -7.93 1.37 -17.83
CA GLY A 220 -7.86 0.74 -19.15
C GLY A 220 -6.56 -0.04 -19.44
N VAL A 221 -5.67 -0.21 -18.46
CA VAL A 221 -4.49 -1.07 -18.56
C VAL A 221 -4.46 -2.06 -17.40
N ALA A 222 -4.55 -3.37 -17.67
CA ALA A 222 -4.27 -4.39 -16.66
C ALA A 222 -2.79 -4.26 -16.27
N PRO A 223 -2.48 -3.93 -15.01
CA PRO A 223 -1.10 -3.66 -14.67
C PRO A 223 -0.30 -4.97 -14.64
N ALA A 224 0.64 -5.11 -15.57
CA ALA A 224 1.57 -6.22 -15.60
C ALA A 224 2.31 -6.32 -14.26
N GLY A 225 2.51 -7.55 -13.76
CA GLY A 225 3.19 -7.80 -12.49
C GLY A 225 2.38 -7.47 -11.24
N MET A 226 1.04 -7.38 -11.33
CA MET A 226 0.14 -7.18 -10.18
C MET A 226 -0.86 -8.33 -10.04
N ARG A 227 -1.29 -8.60 -8.81
CA ARG A 227 -2.34 -9.56 -8.47
C ARG A 227 -3.32 -8.99 -7.47
N CYS A 228 -4.57 -9.41 -7.59
CA CYS A 228 -5.65 -9.03 -6.70
C CYS A 228 -5.62 -9.89 -5.44
N VAL A 229 -5.18 -9.30 -4.33
CA VAL A 229 -5.09 -9.97 -3.03
C VAL A 229 -6.23 -9.52 -2.11
N PRO A 230 -6.81 -10.41 -1.29
CA PRO A 230 -7.79 -10.01 -0.27
C PRO A 230 -7.24 -8.91 0.63
N SER A 231 -8.05 -7.87 0.92
CA SER A 231 -7.62 -6.71 1.71
C SER A 231 -7.13 -7.10 3.12
N SER A 232 -7.62 -8.21 3.68
CA SER A 232 -7.18 -8.75 4.97
C SER A 232 -5.73 -9.24 4.99
N LEU A 233 -5.13 -9.48 3.82
CA LEU A 233 -3.72 -9.87 3.68
C LEU A 233 -2.79 -8.66 3.51
N VAL A 234 -3.34 -7.47 3.34
CA VAL A 234 -2.58 -6.25 3.08
C VAL A 234 -2.52 -5.42 4.36
N PRO A 235 -1.31 -5.12 4.88
CA PRO A 235 -1.16 -4.20 6.00
C PRO A 235 -1.77 -2.83 5.68
N ALA A 236 -2.38 -2.18 6.66
CA ALA A 236 -3.06 -0.88 6.47
C ALA A 236 -2.16 0.19 5.83
N SER A 237 -0.86 0.19 6.16
CA SER A 237 0.14 1.09 5.58
C SER A 237 0.27 0.91 4.07
N ALA A 238 0.38 -0.35 3.60
CA ALA A 238 0.45 -0.66 2.19
C ALA A 238 -0.90 -0.48 1.48
N ALA A 239 -2.01 -0.78 2.15
CA ALA A 239 -3.35 -0.72 1.56
C ALA A 239 -3.69 0.67 0.99
N SER A 240 -3.25 1.73 1.66
CA SER A 240 -3.46 3.12 1.23
C SER A 240 -2.80 3.48 -0.11
N LEU A 241 -1.83 2.68 -0.56
CA LEU A 241 -1.08 2.90 -1.80
C LEU A 241 -1.61 2.10 -2.98
N LEU A 242 -2.42 1.07 -2.74
CA LEU A 242 -2.81 0.10 -3.75
C LEU A 242 -4.18 0.43 -4.36
N GLY A 243 -4.35 0.07 -5.64
CA GLY A 243 -5.66 0.14 -6.30
C GLY A 243 -6.60 -0.97 -5.81
N THR A 244 -7.90 -0.78 -5.93
CA THR A 244 -8.91 -1.81 -5.64
C THR A 244 -9.09 -2.76 -6.83
N CYS A 245 -9.47 -4.00 -6.54
CA CYS A 245 -9.90 -5.00 -7.50
C CYS A 245 -11.12 -5.77 -6.97
N ALA A 246 -11.70 -6.66 -7.78
CA ALA A 246 -12.97 -7.34 -7.47
C ALA A 246 -13.05 -7.96 -6.06
N THR A 247 -11.94 -8.53 -5.55
CA THR A 247 -11.90 -9.23 -4.27
C THR A 247 -10.96 -8.59 -3.23
N GLY A 248 -10.41 -7.41 -3.50
CA GLY A 248 -9.50 -6.74 -2.56
C GLY A 248 -8.65 -5.63 -3.17
N LEU A 249 -7.32 -5.77 -3.05
CA LEU A 249 -6.34 -4.77 -3.46
C LEU A 249 -5.32 -5.34 -4.46
N CYS A 250 -4.88 -4.50 -5.39
CA CYS A 250 -3.88 -4.83 -6.37
C CYS A 250 -2.48 -4.65 -5.82
N ALA A 251 -1.81 -5.74 -5.48
CA ALA A 251 -0.45 -5.74 -4.94
C ALA A 251 0.58 -6.22 -6.00
N PRO A 252 1.82 -5.71 -5.97
CA PRO A 252 2.89 -6.19 -6.85
C PRO A 252 3.24 -7.66 -6.60
N GLU A 253 3.40 -8.45 -7.67
CA GLU A 253 3.77 -9.87 -7.60
C GLU A 253 5.04 -10.10 -6.78
N LYS A 254 6.05 -9.24 -6.91
CA LYS A 254 7.30 -9.35 -6.14
C LYS A 254 7.07 -9.17 -4.63
N SER A 255 6.21 -8.22 -4.25
CA SER A 255 5.82 -8.01 -2.85
C SER A 255 5.02 -9.17 -2.30
N ILE A 256 4.08 -9.72 -3.09
CA ILE A 256 3.30 -10.90 -2.70
C ILE A 256 4.22 -12.12 -2.53
N ALA A 257 5.06 -12.41 -3.52
CA ALA A 257 5.99 -13.53 -3.49
C ALA A 257 6.94 -13.48 -2.28
N ALA A 258 7.32 -12.28 -1.83
CA ALA A 258 8.17 -12.09 -0.65
C ALA A 258 7.37 -12.00 0.67
N GLY A 259 6.07 -12.24 0.68
CA GLY A 259 5.23 -12.12 1.88
C GLY A 259 5.22 -10.69 2.46
N GLY A 260 5.32 -9.68 1.61
CA GLY A 260 5.41 -8.27 2.01
C GLY A 260 6.82 -7.79 2.38
N GLN A 261 7.84 -8.66 2.43
CA GLN A 261 9.22 -8.31 2.79
C GLN A 261 10.13 -8.04 1.58
N TYR A 262 9.54 -7.65 0.45
CA TYR A 262 10.28 -7.29 -0.76
C TYR A 262 10.89 -5.89 -0.60
N LEU A 263 12.21 -5.80 -0.67
CA LEU A 263 12.92 -4.54 -0.79
C LEU A 263 13.08 -4.19 -2.29
N PRO A 264 12.43 -3.12 -2.78
CA PRO A 264 12.58 -2.73 -4.17
C PRO A 264 14.03 -2.37 -4.52
N LYS A 265 14.43 -2.61 -5.77
CA LYS A 265 15.75 -2.19 -6.27
C LYS A 265 15.91 -0.67 -6.14
N THR A 266 17.08 -0.23 -5.69
CA THR A 266 17.46 1.19 -5.73
C THR A 266 17.69 1.61 -7.17
N CYS A 267 17.25 2.83 -7.51
CA CYS A 267 17.41 3.41 -8.84
C CYS A 267 17.67 4.92 -8.74
N ALA A 268 18.14 5.52 -9.84
CA ALA A 268 18.30 6.96 -10.00
C ALA A 268 17.03 7.57 -10.62
N ALA A 269 16.28 8.30 -9.80
CA ALA A 269 15.13 9.08 -10.23
C ALA A 269 15.57 10.38 -10.92
N VAL A 270 14.60 11.22 -11.29
CA VAL A 270 14.85 12.53 -11.90
C VAL A 270 15.90 13.33 -11.11
N ALA A 271 16.76 14.06 -11.85
CA ALA A 271 17.88 14.83 -11.32
C ALA A 271 18.89 13.97 -10.53
N GLY A 272 18.89 12.65 -10.69
CA GLY A 272 19.77 11.74 -9.97
C GLY A 272 19.43 11.62 -8.48
N ALA A 273 18.17 11.84 -8.10
CA ALA A 273 17.69 11.59 -6.76
C ALA A 273 17.61 10.08 -6.50
N GLU A 274 17.80 9.64 -5.26
CA GLU A 274 17.54 8.24 -4.88
C GLU A 274 16.07 7.88 -5.07
N GLY A 275 15.81 6.70 -5.63
CA GLY A 275 14.47 6.14 -5.74
C GLY A 275 14.40 4.63 -5.53
N ARG A 276 13.20 4.10 -5.71
CA ARG A 276 12.87 2.67 -5.69
C ARG A 276 12.11 2.29 -6.95
N CYS A 277 12.43 1.12 -7.48
CA CYS A 277 11.71 0.53 -8.62
C CYS A 277 10.35 0.02 -8.15
N LEU A 278 9.31 0.79 -8.41
CA LEU A 278 7.95 0.45 -8.03
C LEU A 278 7.14 0.05 -9.26
N ALA A 279 6.19 -0.87 -9.08
CA ALA A 279 5.33 -1.31 -10.16
C ALA A 279 4.51 -0.14 -10.73
N ALA A 280 4.52 0.02 -12.05
CA ALA A 280 3.77 1.05 -12.76
C ALA A 280 2.25 0.89 -12.60
N GLY A 281 1.79 -0.26 -12.10
CA GLY A 281 0.41 -0.51 -11.74
C GLY A 281 -0.07 0.09 -10.42
N ILE A 282 0.85 0.56 -9.57
CA ILE A 282 0.48 1.29 -8.35
C ILE A 282 -0.15 2.62 -8.79
N PRO A 283 -1.37 2.99 -8.33
CA PRO A 283 -2.09 4.17 -8.81
C PRO A 283 -1.27 5.45 -8.83
N GLN A 284 -0.50 5.71 -7.78
CA GLN A 284 0.35 6.89 -7.69
C GLN A 284 1.49 6.86 -8.72
N VAL A 285 2.15 5.72 -8.91
CA VAL A 285 3.20 5.53 -9.93
C VAL A 285 2.62 5.69 -11.33
N ALA A 286 1.45 5.11 -11.59
CA ALA A 286 0.76 5.21 -12.87
C ALA A 286 0.41 6.67 -13.21
N SER A 287 -0.09 7.43 -12.24
CA SER A 287 -0.46 8.84 -12.41
C SER A 287 0.73 9.75 -12.75
N GLN A 288 1.94 9.34 -12.38
CA GLN A 288 3.18 10.09 -12.58
C GLN A 288 4.06 9.49 -13.68
N LYS A 289 3.58 8.51 -14.44
CA LYS A 289 4.39 7.75 -15.42
C LYS A 289 5.19 8.62 -16.38
N ALA A 290 4.66 9.77 -16.80
CA ALA A 290 5.35 10.69 -17.71
C ALA A 290 6.58 11.39 -17.09
N GLN A 291 6.74 11.31 -15.76
CA GLN A 291 7.74 12.04 -14.99
C GLN A 291 8.74 11.14 -14.28
N LEU A 292 8.45 9.84 -14.25
CA LEU A 292 9.33 8.84 -13.65
C LEU A 292 10.28 8.29 -14.72
N THR A 293 11.52 8.06 -14.32
CA THR A 293 12.54 7.44 -15.17
C THR A 293 12.44 5.92 -15.06
N LYS A 294 12.90 5.18 -16.08
CA LYS A 294 13.03 3.72 -15.98
C LYS A 294 14.30 3.31 -15.21
N ASP A 295 15.42 3.97 -15.50
CA ASP A 295 16.75 3.62 -14.96
C ASP A 295 17.02 2.09 -14.99
N VAL A 296 17.43 1.48 -13.87
CA VAL A 296 17.71 0.05 -13.73
C VAL A 296 16.47 -0.80 -13.44
N CYS A 297 15.28 -0.21 -13.44
CA CYS A 297 14.05 -0.90 -13.08
C CYS A 297 13.61 -1.91 -14.14
N ASP A 298 12.99 -3.00 -13.67
CA ASP A 298 12.55 -4.07 -14.55
C ASP A 298 11.38 -3.61 -15.45
N GLU A 299 11.00 -4.43 -16.41
CA GLU A 299 9.82 -4.15 -17.21
C GLU A 299 8.56 -4.04 -16.33
N GLY A 300 7.72 -3.04 -16.58
CA GLY A 300 6.54 -2.77 -15.77
C GLY A 300 6.83 -1.99 -14.47
N GLU A 301 8.07 -1.58 -14.22
CA GLU A 301 8.46 -0.76 -13.07
C GLU A 301 9.00 0.60 -13.50
N LEU A 302 8.87 1.59 -12.61
CA LEU A 302 9.41 2.93 -12.78
C LEU A 302 10.14 3.36 -11.51
N CYS A 303 11.19 4.14 -11.70
CA CYS A 303 11.97 4.69 -10.60
C CYS A 303 11.20 5.82 -9.93
N THR A 304 10.66 5.53 -8.74
CA THR A 304 9.91 6.48 -7.93
C THR A 304 10.86 7.10 -6.91
N PRO A 305 11.04 8.44 -6.87
CA PRO A 305 12.01 9.07 -5.98
C PRO A 305 11.60 8.91 -4.51
N CYS A 306 12.56 8.78 -3.59
CA CYS A 306 12.28 8.75 -2.15
C CYS A 306 11.61 10.05 -1.64
N PHE A 307 12.01 11.17 -2.24
CA PHE A 307 11.53 12.50 -1.92
C PHE A 307 11.03 13.20 -3.18
N ASN A 308 9.97 13.99 -3.04
CA ASN A 308 9.45 14.80 -4.13
C ASN A 308 10.49 15.89 -4.49
N PRO A 309 10.91 15.99 -5.76
CA PRO A 309 11.92 16.97 -6.17
C PRO A 309 11.45 18.43 -6.08
N MET A 310 10.16 18.68 -5.86
CA MET A 310 9.60 20.04 -5.80
C MET A 310 9.73 20.67 -4.42
N ASP A 311 9.36 19.91 -3.39
CA ASP A 311 9.26 20.39 -2.01
C ASP A 311 10.09 19.58 -1.01
N GLY A 312 10.75 18.51 -1.46
CA GLY A 312 11.60 17.65 -0.64
C GLY A 312 10.84 16.74 0.31
N LYS A 313 9.50 16.66 0.23
CA LYS A 313 8.72 15.78 1.10
C LYS A 313 8.88 14.32 0.71
N GLU A 314 8.79 13.43 1.67
CA GLU A 314 8.81 11.99 1.41
C GLU A 314 7.63 11.55 0.53
N THR A 315 7.92 10.68 -0.44
CA THR A 315 6.89 10.06 -1.30
C THR A 315 6.38 8.74 -0.74
N GLY A 316 7.09 8.18 0.25
CA GLY A 316 6.88 6.81 0.74
C GLY A 316 7.54 5.72 -0.10
N ALA A 317 8.17 6.04 -1.25
CA ALA A 317 8.77 5.04 -2.12
C ALA A 317 9.85 4.20 -1.42
N CYS A 318 10.60 4.84 -0.51
CA CYS A 318 11.69 4.22 0.26
C CYS A 318 11.26 3.80 1.67
N LYS A 319 9.95 3.56 1.86
CA LYS A 319 9.32 3.06 3.10
C LYS A 319 8.25 2.00 2.80
N THR A 320 8.39 1.32 1.67
CA THR A 320 7.45 0.26 1.24
C THR A 320 7.58 -1.02 2.08
N VAL A 321 8.73 -1.20 2.74
CA VAL A 321 9.01 -2.28 3.68
C VAL A 321 9.79 -1.75 4.88
N SER A 322 9.70 -2.40 6.04
CA SER A 322 10.25 -1.91 7.31
C SER A 322 11.77 -1.73 7.35
N CYS A 323 12.53 -2.48 6.53
CA CYS A 323 13.98 -2.31 6.43
C CYS A 323 14.43 -1.34 5.35
N ASP A 324 13.49 -0.67 4.66
CA ASP A 324 13.83 0.35 3.68
C ASP A 324 13.83 1.74 4.32
N ALA A 325 14.81 2.54 3.92
CA ALA A 325 14.91 3.94 4.25
C ALA A 325 15.74 4.67 3.16
N PRO A 326 15.46 5.96 2.91
CA PRO A 326 16.35 6.78 2.09
C PRO A 326 17.76 6.81 2.67
N LYS A 327 18.77 6.61 1.82
CA LYS A 327 20.20 6.73 2.17
C LYS A 327 20.78 8.09 1.79
N GLN A 328 20.13 8.78 0.84
CA GLN A 328 20.47 10.12 0.39
C GLN A 328 19.47 11.14 0.93
N PRO A 329 19.89 12.39 1.21
CA PRO A 329 18.98 13.46 1.58
C PRO A 329 18.05 13.83 0.40
N ALA A 330 16.97 14.54 0.71
CA ALA A 330 16.05 15.06 -0.31
C ALA A 330 16.81 15.94 -1.33
N LYS A 331 16.76 15.53 -2.60
CA LYS A 331 17.30 16.30 -3.72
C LYS A 331 16.16 17.02 -4.41
N THR A 332 16.11 18.34 -4.24
CA THR A 332 15.10 19.20 -4.88
C THR A 332 15.65 19.88 -6.12
N PHE A 333 14.75 20.32 -7.00
CA PHE A 333 15.12 21.15 -8.13
C PHE A 333 15.67 22.50 -7.65
N THR A 334 16.70 22.96 -8.35
CA THR A 334 17.35 24.24 -8.11
C THR A 334 16.32 25.36 -8.23
N ALA A 335 16.37 26.31 -7.30
CA ALA A 335 15.55 27.52 -7.36
C ALA A 335 15.98 28.41 -8.54
N CYS A 336 15.01 28.97 -9.25
CA CYS A 336 15.23 30.01 -10.24
C CYS A 336 14.17 31.11 -10.10
N CYS A 337 14.29 32.17 -10.89
CA CYS A 337 13.50 33.39 -10.81
C CYS A 337 13.44 33.91 -9.36
N THR A 338 14.63 34.25 -8.86
CA THR A 338 14.79 34.73 -7.49
C THR A 338 14.74 36.24 -7.45
N ASP A 339 13.73 36.80 -6.78
CA ASP A 339 13.62 38.24 -6.51
C ASP A 339 13.69 38.48 -4.99
N GLN A 340 14.59 39.35 -4.55
CA GLN A 340 14.79 39.71 -3.14
C GLN A 340 14.93 38.49 -2.19
N GLY A 341 15.63 37.44 -2.63
CA GLY A 341 15.84 36.22 -1.86
C GLY A 341 14.65 35.24 -1.83
N THR A 342 13.56 35.56 -2.54
CA THR A 342 12.40 34.66 -2.70
C THR A 342 12.39 34.07 -4.11
N SER A 343 12.50 32.75 -4.21
CA SER A 343 12.37 32.04 -5.48
C SER A 343 10.92 31.69 -5.78
N ARG A 344 10.50 31.89 -7.02
CA ARG A 344 9.12 31.64 -7.50
C ARG A 344 9.04 30.56 -8.59
N ALA A 345 10.17 29.94 -8.92
CA ALA A 345 10.28 28.94 -9.97
C ALA A 345 11.37 27.91 -9.64
N LYS A 346 11.37 26.80 -10.39
CA LYS A 346 12.34 25.71 -10.26
C LYS A 346 12.95 25.37 -11.62
N CYS A 347 14.23 25.04 -11.62
CA CYS A 347 14.91 24.46 -12.77
C CYS A 347 14.46 23.01 -12.94
N VAL A 348 13.57 22.78 -13.90
CA VAL A 348 13.04 21.45 -14.21
C VAL A 348 13.73 20.91 -15.46
N PRO A 349 14.17 19.64 -15.47
CA PRO A 349 14.72 19.02 -16.68
C PRO A 349 13.77 19.19 -17.86
N LYS A 350 14.28 19.66 -18.99
CA LYS A 350 13.50 19.96 -20.19
C LYS A 350 12.65 18.77 -20.66
N ALA A 351 13.15 17.55 -20.48
CA ALA A 351 12.44 16.32 -20.82
C ALA A 351 11.14 16.10 -20.01
N LEU A 352 11.00 16.73 -18.86
CA LEU A 352 9.79 16.68 -18.04
C LEU A 352 8.79 17.79 -18.35
N VAL A 353 9.20 18.80 -19.12
CA VAL A 353 8.35 19.91 -19.52
C VAL A 353 7.68 19.55 -20.86
N PRO A 354 6.33 19.60 -20.97
CA PRO A 354 5.62 19.39 -22.21
C PRO A 354 6.18 20.27 -23.33
N GLU A 355 6.43 19.68 -24.50
CA GLU A 355 7.07 20.35 -25.64
C GLU A 355 6.38 21.68 -26.01
N ALA A 356 5.04 21.72 -25.93
CA ALA A 356 4.23 22.91 -26.20
C ALA A 356 4.50 24.09 -25.24
N GLN A 357 5.03 23.83 -24.04
CA GLN A 357 5.32 24.85 -23.03
C GLN A 357 6.79 25.30 -23.05
N GLN A 358 7.70 24.48 -23.58
CA GLN A 358 9.14 24.73 -23.54
C GLN A 358 9.55 26.06 -24.18
N GLY A 359 8.83 26.51 -25.22
CA GLY A 359 9.12 27.78 -25.91
C GLY A 359 8.75 29.05 -25.12
N ASN A 360 7.99 28.92 -24.03
CA ASN A 360 7.58 30.04 -23.16
C ASN A 360 8.43 30.14 -21.88
N LEU A 361 9.46 29.30 -21.78
CA LEU A 361 10.33 29.16 -20.62
C LEU A 361 11.77 29.36 -21.09
N ASP A 362 12.59 29.96 -20.25
CA ASP A 362 14.03 30.13 -20.49
C ASP A 362 14.85 29.47 -19.37
N ASP A 363 16.16 29.64 -19.40
CA ASP A 363 17.10 29.15 -18.39
C ASP A 363 17.37 30.16 -17.26
N ASP A 364 16.55 31.21 -17.12
CA ASP A 364 16.69 32.28 -16.12
C ASP A 364 18.10 32.89 -16.12
N ASP A 365 18.51 33.37 -17.30
CA ASP A 365 19.84 33.95 -17.58
C ASP A 365 21.02 33.04 -17.17
N GLY A 366 20.82 31.72 -17.26
CA GLY A 366 21.82 30.71 -16.94
C GLY A 366 21.80 30.23 -15.47
N THR A 367 20.80 30.64 -14.68
CA THR A 367 20.55 30.06 -13.35
C THR A 367 20.22 28.58 -13.46
N CYS A 368 19.46 28.20 -14.49
CA CYS A 368 19.21 26.80 -14.84
C CYS A 368 20.25 26.28 -15.84
N SER A 369 20.51 24.97 -15.82
CA SER A 369 21.50 24.36 -16.70
C SER A 369 21.11 24.54 -18.18
N LYS A 370 21.84 25.42 -18.88
CA LYS A 370 21.53 25.82 -20.26
C LYS A 370 21.30 24.63 -21.20
N GLY A 371 20.13 24.60 -21.83
CA GLY A 371 19.72 23.56 -22.78
C GLY A 371 19.29 22.23 -22.15
N ALA A 372 19.53 22.02 -20.84
CA ALA A 372 19.14 20.82 -20.10
C ALA A 372 17.91 21.06 -19.20
N GLU A 373 17.79 22.26 -18.63
CA GLU A 373 16.75 22.64 -17.68
C GLU A 373 16.03 23.92 -18.15
N LEU A 374 14.78 24.07 -17.71
CA LEU A 374 13.96 25.26 -17.93
C LEU A 374 13.49 25.79 -16.58
N CYS A 375 13.46 27.11 -16.43
CA CYS A 375 12.94 27.76 -15.24
C CYS A 375 11.40 27.77 -15.28
N VAL A 376 10.78 26.88 -14.50
CA VAL A 376 9.32 26.69 -14.49
C VAL A 376 8.72 27.32 -13.23
N PRO A 377 7.74 28.24 -13.35
CA PRO A 377 7.04 28.81 -12.21
C PRO A 377 6.41 27.74 -11.31
N ASN A 378 6.50 27.93 -9.98
CA ASN A 378 6.04 26.95 -8.99
C ASN A 378 4.56 26.57 -9.19
N GLU A 379 3.73 27.52 -9.60
CA GLU A 379 2.31 27.27 -9.83
C GLU A 379 2.06 26.39 -11.06
N MET A 380 2.90 26.47 -12.10
CA MET A 380 2.79 25.62 -13.29
C MET A 380 3.25 24.19 -13.05
N LEU A 381 3.87 23.95 -11.90
CA LEU A 381 4.28 22.62 -11.44
C LEU A 381 3.16 21.90 -10.71
N GLN A 382 2.09 22.62 -10.36
CA GLN A 382 0.90 22.03 -9.75
C GLN A 382 -0.01 21.43 -10.83
N PRO A 383 -0.60 20.26 -10.56
CA PRO A 383 -1.55 19.66 -11.48
C PRO A 383 -2.77 20.57 -11.64
N ASN A 384 -3.24 20.71 -12.89
CA ASN A 384 -4.45 21.47 -13.24
C ASN A 384 -4.42 22.94 -12.82
N PHE A 385 -3.24 23.55 -12.67
CA PHE A 385 -3.14 24.96 -12.38
C PHE A 385 -3.92 25.79 -13.41
N ARG A 386 -4.84 26.63 -12.92
CA ARG A 386 -5.56 27.63 -13.70
C ARG A 386 -5.30 28.99 -13.08
N GLY A 387 -4.69 29.89 -13.84
CA GLY A 387 -4.40 31.24 -13.36
C GLY A 387 -5.69 32.00 -13.06
N PRO A 388 -5.73 32.83 -11.98
CA PRO A 388 -6.86 33.71 -11.73
C PRO A 388 -7.12 34.64 -12.90
N ALA A 389 -8.39 34.88 -13.24
CA ALA A 389 -8.75 35.83 -14.28
C ALA A 389 -8.26 37.25 -13.94
N CYS A 390 -7.85 38.00 -14.94
CA CYS A 390 -7.38 39.37 -14.79
C CYS A 390 -7.86 40.28 -15.93
N SER A 391 -7.82 41.57 -15.66
CA SER A 391 -7.97 42.62 -16.66
C SER A 391 -6.69 43.45 -16.73
N GLY A 392 -6.21 43.71 -17.93
CA GLY A 392 -5.07 44.59 -18.19
C GLY A 392 -5.43 45.65 -19.21
N SER A 393 -4.56 46.65 -19.35
CA SER A 393 -4.68 47.67 -20.40
C SER A 393 -3.32 47.93 -21.01
N THR A 394 -3.25 48.00 -22.33
CA THR A 394 -2.03 48.43 -23.03
C THR A 394 -2.30 49.60 -23.94
N PHE A 395 -1.24 50.36 -24.22
CA PHE A 395 -1.31 51.49 -25.13
C PHE A 395 -1.71 51.09 -26.56
N LEU A 396 -1.39 49.86 -26.98
CA LEU A 396 -1.62 49.38 -28.35
C LEU A 396 -3.02 48.78 -28.58
N THR A 397 -3.57 48.06 -27.60
CA THR A 397 -4.82 47.29 -27.79
C THR A 397 -5.96 47.69 -26.86
N GLY A 398 -5.76 48.68 -25.99
CA GLY A 398 -6.75 49.08 -25.00
C GLY A 398 -6.89 48.05 -23.87
N SER A 399 -8.10 47.92 -23.32
CA SER A 399 -8.40 46.96 -22.25
C SER A 399 -8.53 45.54 -22.78
N TYR A 400 -7.95 44.57 -22.08
CA TYR A 400 -8.04 43.15 -22.41
C TYR A 400 -8.27 42.29 -21.16
N THR A 401 -8.76 41.07 -21.37
CA THR A 401 -8.90 40.05 -20.32
C THR A 401 -7.84 38.96 -20.48
N GLY A 402 -7.44 38.37 -19.36
CA GLY A 402 -6.38 37.38 -19.32
C GLY A 402 -6.40 36.54 -18.07
N VAL A 403 -5.27 35.90 -17.79
CA VAL A 403 -4.99 35.16 -16.56
C VAL A 403 -3.68 35.65 -15.93
N CYS A 404 -3.64 35.66 -14.60
CA CYS A 404 -2.42 35.98 -13.86
C CYS A 404 -1.45 34.80 -13.93
N LEU A 405 -0.33 35.00 -14.61
CA LEU A 405 0.79 34.06 -14.68
C LEU A 405 2.05 34.71 -14.11
N SER A 406 2.96 33.92 -13.56
CA SER A 406 4.20 34.46 -13.02
C SER A 406 4.97 35.28 -14.07
N ASP A 407 5.54 36.39 -13.62
CA ASP A 407 6.43 37.20 -14.45
C ASP A 407 7.80 36.54 -14.70
N CYS A 408 8.06 35.36 -14.11
CA CYS A 408 9.18 34.47 -14.42
C CYS A 408 9.06 33.81 -15.80
N LEU A 409 7.91 33.90 -16.46
CA LEU A 409 7.74 33.38 -17.81
C LEU A 409 8.39 34.29 -18.85
N SER A 410 9.01 33.67 -19.84
CA SER A 410 9.61 34.37 -20.97
C SER A 410 8.51 34.78 -21.95
N PHE A 411 7.84 35.90 -21.65
CA PHE A 411 6.96 36.55 -22.61
C PHE A 411 7.86 37.26 -23.61
N GLY A 412 8.05 36.66 -24.80
CA GLY A 412 8.97 37.18 -25.82
C GLY A 412 8.80 38.69 -26.06
N PHE A 413 9.85 39.35 -26.56
CA PHE A 413 9.96 40.83 -26.64
C PHE A 413 8.67 41.55 -27.10
N ILE A 414 8.00 41.03 -28.13
CA ILE A 414 6.76 41.63 -28.69
C ILE A 414 5.56 41.50 -27.72
N GLN A 415 5.51 40.42 -26.94
CA GLN A 415 4.49 40.20 -25.91
C GLN A 415 4.82 40.97 -24.63
N SER A 416 6.10 41.11 -24.27
CA SER A 416 6.57 41.90 -23.12
C SER A 416 6.14 43.38 -23.20
N LEU A 417 6.20 43.99 -24.39
CA LEU A 417 5.74 45.37 -24.61
C LEU A 417 4.22 45.55 -24.46
N GLY A 418 3.46 44.46 -24.52
CA GLY A 418 1.99 44.44 -24.52
C GLY A 418 1.36 43.73 -23.32
N ILE A 419 2.11 43.44 -22.25
CA ILE A 419 1.58 42.76 -21.07
C ILE A 419 1.81 43.63 -19.84
N SER A 420 0.71 44.13 -19.29
CA SER A 420 0.71 44.86 -18.01
C SER A 420 0.54 43.89 -16.83
N ARG A 421 0.90 44.32 -15.61
CA ARG A 421 0.50 43.61 -14.38
C ARG A 421 -1.02 43.48 -14.30
N GLY A 422 -1.75 44.48 -14.79
CA GLY A 422 -3.21 44.53 -14.69
C GLY A 422 -3.68 44.44 -13.24
N SER A 423 -4.75 43.69 -13.02
CA SER A 423 -5.29 43.36 -11.70
C SER A 423 -4.53 42.27 -10.94
N CYS A 424 -3.41 41.77 -11.46
CA CYS A 424 -2.62 40.73 -10.80
C CYS A 424 -1.81 41.26 -9.61
N THR A 425 -1.52 40.38 -8.66
CA THR A 425 -0.64 40.66 -7.51
C THR A 425 0.81 40.88 -7.95
N LYS A 426 1.65 41.41 -7.05
CA LYS A 426 3.09 41.55 -7.31
C LYS A 426 3.68 40.19 -7.68
N GLY A 427 4.52 40.16 -8.71
CA GLY A 427 5.15 38.94 -9.21
C GLY A 427 4.37 38.20 -10.30
N PHE A 428 3.23 38.73 -10.72
CA PHE A 428 2.41 38.15 -11.77
C PHE A 428 2.13 39.19 -12.85
N LYS A 429 1.94 38.73 -14.08
CA LYS A 429 1.51 39.53 -15.22
C LYS A 429 0.17 39.03 -15.74
N CYS A 430 -0.64 39.96 -16.26
CA CYS A 430 -1.93 39.61 -16.84
C CYS A 430 -1.72 39.15 -18.30
N ALA A 431 -1.54 37.86 -18.50
CA ALA A 431 -1.31 37.25 -19.81
C ALA A 431 -2.63 37.15 -20.58
N PRO A 432 -2.74 37.73 -21.79
CA PRO A 432 -4.00 37.74 -22.53
C PRO A 432 -4.38 36.33 -22.99
N CYS A 433 -5.68 36.02 -22.99
CA CYS A 433 -6.18 34.74 -23.49
C CYS A 433 -6.15 34.61 -25.02
N THR A 434 -6.07 35.75 -25.70
CA THR A 434 -6.02 35.84 -27.16
C THR A 434 -4.83 36.71 -27.53
N ASN A 435 -4.01 36.25 -28.47
CA ASN A 435 -2.87 36.99 -28.95
C ASN A 435 -3.38 38.28 -29.63
N PRO A 436 -2.96 39.47 -29.15
CA PRO A 436 -3.48 40.74 -29.63
C PRO A 436 -3.18 41.04 -31.10
N LEU A 437 -2.15 40.39 -31.68
CA LEU A 437 -1.74 40.59 -33.06
C LEU A 437 -2.37 39.58 -34.04
N SER A 438 -2.59 38.34 -33.59
CA SER A 438 -3.08 37.27 -34.47
C SER A 438 -4.53 36.86 -34.22
N GLY A 439 -5.13 37.30 -33.10
CA GLY A 439 -6.48 36.91 -32.70
C GLY A 439 -6.61 35.43 -32.29
N LYS A 440 -5.50 34.68 -32.23
CA LYS A 440 -5.51 33.25 -31.87
C LYS A 440 -5.43 33.05 -30.35
N PRO A 441 -6.00 31.96 -29.81
CA PRO A 441 -5.81 31.60 -28.41
C PRO A 441 -4.32 31.49 -28.05
N THR A 442 -3.94 31.99 -26.87
CA THR A 442 -2.54 31.91 -26.40
C THR A 442 -2.19 30.58 -25.76
N GLY A 443 -3.20 29.76 -25.40
CA GLY A 443 -2.99 28.52 -24.65
C GLY A 443 -2.63 28.74 -23.18
N ALA A 444 -2.76 29.97 -22.67
CA ALA A 444 -2.46 30.29 -21.28
C ALA A 444 -3.37 29.50 -20.31
N PRO A 445 -2.82 28.82 -19.29
CA PRO A 445 -3.61 28.00 -18.37
C PRO A 445 -4.69 28.80 -17.63
N GLY A 446 -5.95 28.43 -17.84
CA GLY A 446 -7.11 29.12 -17.25
C GLY A 446 -7.91 29.99 -18.24
N CYS A 447 -7.45 30.11 -19.48
CA CYS A 447 -8.22 30.79 -20.52
C CYS A 447 -9.36 29.92 -21.10
N PRO A 448 -10.41 30.54 -21.67
CA PRO A 448 -11.49 29.78 -22.31
C PRO A 448 -10.94 28.94 -23.48
N GLY A 449 -11.32 27.66 -23.54
CA GLY A 449 -10.88 26.73 -24.58
C GLY A 449 -9.51 26.07 -24.34
N THR A 450 -8.97 26.17 -23.12
CA THR A 450 -7.74 25.48 -22.67
C THR A 450 -8.01 24.44 -21.58
#